data_AF-A0A6B3II41-F1
#
_entry.id   AF-A0A6B3II41-F1
#
_cell.length_a   1.000
_cell.length_b   1.000
_cell.length_c   1.000
_cell.angle_alpha   90.00
_cell.angle_beta   90.00
_cell.angle_gamma   90.00
#
_symmetry.space_group_name_H-M   'P 1'
#
loop_
_entity.id
_entity.type
_entity.pdbx_description
1 polymer ?
#
loop_
_entity_poly.entity_id
_entity_poly.type
_entity_poly.pdbx_seq_one_letter_code
_entity_poly.pdbx_strand_id
1 'polypeptide(L)'
;ELLLAATEDRIHQEYRGPAMPESVELVHRLRADGVPAVISGAGPTVLALAEEGSADKVARLAGEGWAANRLALDDAGATVLPLAA
;
A
#
# COMPACT_ATOMS: atom_id res chain seq x y z
N GLU A 1 -8.30 10.75 9.36
CA GLU A 1 -9.71 10.26 9.40
C GLU A 1 -10.35 10.12 8.03
N LEU A 2 -10.26 11.12 7.12
CA LEU A 2 -10.93 11.04 5.80
C LEU A 2 -10.35 10.00 4.84
N LEU A 3 -9.07 9.63 4.98
CA LEU A 3 -8.38 8.75 4.04
C LEU A 3 -8.98 7.34 3.98
N LEU A 4 -9.52 6.80 5.08
CA LEU A 4 -10.17 5.47 5.06
C LEU A 4 -11.36 5.45 4.12
N ALA A 5 -12.24 6.45 4.24
CA ALA A 5 -13.41 6.60 3.37
C ALA A 5 -12.99 6.95 1.94
N ALA A 6 -12.02 7.85 1.77
CA ALA A 6 -11.54 8.29 0.46
C ALA A 6 -10.81 7.19 -0.35
N THR A 7 -10.43 6.09 0.30
CA THR A 7 -9.75 4.95 -0.33
C THR A 7 -10.66 3.72 -0.48
N GLU A 8 -11.96 3.84 -0.23
CA GLU A 8 -12.92 2.81 -0.63
C GLU A 8 -12.98 2.70 -2.16
N ASP A 9 -12.84 1.49 -2.70
CA ASP A 9 -13.05 1.21 -4.12
C ASP A 9 -14.21 0.23 -4.29
N ARG A 10 -15.15 0.57 -5.16
CA ARG A 10 -16.36 -0.22 -5.45
C ARG A 10 -16.41 -0.72 -6.89
N ILE A 11 -15.35 -0.49 -7.66
CA ILE A 11 -15.36 -0.74 -9.12
C ILE A 11 -14.36 -1.84 -9.51
N HIS A 12 -13.18 -1.92 -8.89
CA HIS A 12 -12.08 -2.75 -9.42
C HIS A 12 -11.54 -3.81 -8.45
N GLN A 13 -11.44 -3.50 -7.16
CA GLN A 13 -10.75 -4.37 -6.20
C GLN A 13 -11.49 -5.69 -5.98
N GLU A 14 -12.82 -5.68 -5.88
CA GLU A 14 -13.60 -6.91 -5.71
C GLU A 14 -13.49 -7.86 -6.92
N TYR A 15 -13.44 -7.31 -8.15
CA TYR A 15 -13.31 -8.11 -9.37
C TYR A 15 -11.91 -8.74 -9.51
N ARG A 16 -10.87 -8.02 -9.09
CA ARG A 16 -9.47 -8.48 -9.17
C ARG A 16 -9.07 -9.39 -8.01
N GLY A 17 -9.85 -9.38 -6.92
CA GLY A 17 -9.52 -10.09 -5.69
C GLY A 17 -9.22 -11.59 -5.84
N PRO A 18 -9.96 -12.36 -6.65
CA PRO A 18 -9.66 -13.78 -6.84
C PRO A 18 -8.26 -14.08 -7.39
N ALA A 19 -7.63 -13.14 -8.10
CA ALA A 19 -6.28 -13.31 -8.65
C ALA A 19 -5.16 -12.94 -7.65
N MET A 20 -5.50 -12.33 -6.51
CA MET A 20 -4.53 -11.88 -5.50
C MET A 20 -5.11 -11.96 -4.06
N PRO A 21 -5.52 -13.16 -3.61
CA PRO A 21 -6.23 -13.31 -2.33
C PRO A 21 -5.42 -12.80 -1.14
N GLU A 22 -4.10 -13.01 -1.11
CA GLU A 22 -3.23 -12.54 -0.03
C GLU A 22 -3.15 -11.01 0.05
N SER A 23 -3.11 -10.33 -1.10
CA SER A 23 -3.11 -8.86 -1.17
C SER A 23 -4.43 -8.28 -0.68
N VAL A 24 -5.55 -8.89 -1.07
CA VAL A 24 -6.89 -8.48 -0.62
C VAL A 24 -7.05 -8.70 0.88
N GLU A 25 -6.61 -9.86 1.39
CA GLU A 25 -6.62 -10.13 2.83
C GLU A 25 -5.80 -9.10 3.60
N LEU A 26 -4.62 -8.73 3.10
CA LEU A 26 -3.78 -7.71 3.72
C LEU A 26 -4.47 -6.33 3.73
N VAL A 27 -5.09 -5.92 2.62
CA VAL A 27 -5.88 -4.67 2.57
C VAL A 27 -6.99 -4.69 3.62
N HIS A 28 -7.77 -5.77 3.72
CA HIS A 28 -8.81 -5.89 4.74
C HIS A 28 -8.26 -5.82 6.16
N ARG A 29 -7.16 -6.53 6.43
CA ARG A 29 -6.50 -6.53 7.75
C ARG A 29 -6.02 -5.14 8.15
N LEU A 30 -5.36 -4.42 7.25
CA LEU A 30 -4.88 -3.06 7.50
C LEU A 30 -6.03 -2.08 7.72
N ARG A 31 -7.08 -2.14 6.87
CA ARG A 31 -8.25 -1.27 6.99
C ARG A 31 -9.05 -1.53 8.26
N ALA A 32 -9.16 -2.78 8.72
CA ALA A 32 -9.77 -3.14 9.99
C ALA A 32 -9.05 -2.51 11.19
N ASP A 33 -7.74 -2.26 11.05
CA ASP A 33 -6.91 -1.62 12.08
C ASP A 33 -6.76 -0.09 11.91
N GLY A 34 -7.63 0.50 11.09
CA GLY A 34 -7.72 1.93 10.83
C GLY A 34 -6.68 2.49 9.86
N VAL A 35 -5.94 1.63 9.15
CA VAL A 35 -4.93 2.04 8.17
C VAL A 35 -5.57 2.16 6.78
N PRO A 36 -5.56 3.35 6.14
CA PRO A 36 -6.00 3.50 4.75
C PRO A 36 -5.07 2.73 3.80
N ALA A 37 -5.52 1.54 3.39
CA ALA A 37 -4.78 0.67 2.48
C ALA A 37 -5.58 0.39 1.21
N VAL A 38 -4.86 0.24 0.10
CA VAL A 38 -5.39 -0.06 -1.23
C VAL A 38 -4.46 -1.02 -1.97
N ILE A 39 -5.00 -1.69 -2.99
CA ILE A 39 -4.16 -2.34 -4.01
C ILE A 39 -3.45 -1.26 -4.83
N SER A 40 -2.13 -1.35 -4.94
CA SER A 40 -1.35 -0.43 -5.77
C SER A 40 -1.53 -0.79 -7.25
N GLY A 41 -2.24 0.06 -7.98
CA GLY A 41 -2.55 -0.16 -9.41
C GLY A 41 -3.38 -1.43 -9.64
N ALA A 42 -2.75 -2.45 -10.23
CA ALA A 42 -3.37 -3.76 -10.46
C ALA A 42 -2.88 -4.85 -9.49
N GLY A 43 -2.06 -4.51 -8.49
CA GLY A 43 -1.48 -5.45 -7.55
C GLY A 43 -0.28 -6.23 -8.13
N PRO A 44 0.28 -7.17 -7.36
CA PRO A 44 -0.16 -7.63 -6.03
C PRO A 44 0.28 -6.71 -4.87
N THR A 45 1.05 -5.65 -5.14
CA THR A 45 1.52 -4.73 -4.10
C THR A 45 0.37 -4.03 -3.39
N VAL A 46 0.45 -3.92 -2.07
CA VAL A 46 -0.45 -3.12 -1.23
C VAL A 46 0.21 -1.80 -0.88
N LEU A 47 -0.50 -0.69 -1.09
CA LEU A 47 -0.08 0.64 -0.64
C LEU A 47 -0.87 1.01 0.60
N ALA A 48 -0.17 1.34 1.68
CA ALA A 48 -0.75 1.88 2.91
C ALA A 48 -0.34 3.33 3.08
N LEU A 49 -1.32 4.23 3.21
CA LEU A 49 -1.10 5.64 3.52
C LEU A 49 -1.01 5.80 5.03
N ALA A 50 0.20 5.99 5.53
CA ALA A 50 0.48 6.04 6.97
C ALA A 50 1.34 7.27 7.31
N GLU A 51 1.16 7.80 8.52
CA GLU A 51 2.08 8.77 9.08
C GLU A 51 3.37 8.05 9.53
N GLU A 52 4.50 8.76 9.54
CA GLU A 52 5.82 8.20 9.89
C GLU A 52 5.80 7.39 11.20
N GLY A 53 5.13 7.91 12.24
CA GLY A 53 5.03 7.26 13.55
C GLY A 53 4.23 5.95 13.56
N SER A 54 3.50 5.64 12.48
CA SER A 54 2.70 4.41 12.35
C SER A 54 3.31 3.38 11.40
N ALA A 55 4.42 3.70 10.71
CA ALA A 55 5.03 2.82 9.72
C ALA A 55 5.43 1.45 10.30
N ASP A 56 5.99 1.42 11.51
CA ASP A 56 6.34 0.17 12.21
C ASP A 56 5.11 -0.70 12.51
N LYS A 57 3.97 -0.08 12.86
CA LYS A 57 2.71 -0.77 13.09
C LYS A 57 2.21 -1.42 11.79
N VAL A 58 2.25 -0.68 10.68
CA VAL A 58 1.85 -1.18 9.36
C VAL A 58 2.70 -2.37 8.93
N ALA A 59 4.03 -2.28 9.06
CA ALA A 59 4.94 -3.37 8.72
C ALA A 59 4.65 -4.64 9.55
N ARG A 60 4.38 -4.49 10.86
CA ARG A 60 3.99 -5.63 11.72
C ARG A 60 2.66 -6.25 11.31
N LEU A 61 1.67 -5.45 10.93
CA LEU A 61 0.36 -5.96 10.47
C LEU A 61 0.47 -6.71 9.13
N ALA A 62 1.43 -6.34 8.28
CA ALA A 62 1.73 -7.07 7.04
C ALA A 62 2.29 -8.47 7.32
N GLY A 63 3.24 -8.58 8.25
CA GLY A 63 3.87 -9.84 8.65
C GLY A 63 5.02 -10.27 7.73
N GLU A 64 5.64 -11.40 8.06
CA GLU A 64 6.93 -11.84 7.49
C GLU A 64 6.89 -12.24 6.01
N GLY A 65 5.69 -12.46 5.44
CA GLY A 65 5.50 -12.76 4.03
C GLY A 65 5.64 -11.55 3.09
N TRP A 66 5.84 -10.34 3.63
CA TRP A 66 5.83 -9.10 2.86
C TRP A 66 7.14 -8.32 3.00
N ALA A 67 7.65 -7.83 1.87
CA ALA A 67 8.66 -6.79 1.86
C ALA A 67 7.99 -5.42 2.08
N ALA A 68 8.16 -4.84 3.27
CA ALA A 68 7.60 -3.55 3.62
C ALA A 68 8.62 -2.42 3.37
N ASN A 69 8.36 -1.59 2.35
CA ASN A 69 9.19 -0.44 2.02
C ASN A 69 8.51 0.86 2.49
N ARG A 70 9.22 1.67 3.28
CA ARG A 70 8.77 3.02 3.65
C ARG A 70 9.20 3.98 2.55
N LEU A 71 8.25 4.64 1.92
CA LEU A 71 8.49 5.51 0.79
C LEU A 71 7.90 6.89 1.07
N ALA A 72 8.67 7.93 0.73
CA ALA A 72 8.14 9.27 0.57
C ALA A 72 7.55 9.41 -0.85
N LEU A 73 6.72 10.44 -1.05
CA LEU A 73 6.37 10.86 -2.41
C LEU A 73 7.65 11.35 -3.12
N ASP A 74 7.79 10.98 -4.38
CA ASP A 74 8.88 11.48 -5.21
C ASP A 74 8.44 12.78 -5.89
N ASP A 75 8.88 13.89 -5.32
CA ASP A 75 8.54 15.24 -5.77
C ASP A 75 9.30 15.63 -7.05
N ALA A 76 10.42 14.97 -7.33
CA ALA A 76 11.29 15.25 -8.46
C ALA A 76 10.90 14.41 -9.69
N GLY A 77 10.42 13.20 -9.47
CA GLY A 77 10.12 12.21 -10.51
C GLY A 77 11.40 11.78 -11.24
N ALA A 78 11.26 11.51 -12.54
CA ALA A 78 12.40 11.06 -13.35
C ALA A 78 13.47 12.15 -13.50
N THR A 79 14.71 11.81 -13.13
CA THR A 79 15.87 12.69 -13.27
C THR A 79 16.99 12.00 -14.05
N VAL A 80 17.84 12.80 -14.70
CA VAL A 80 19.00 12.27 -15.43
C VAL A 80 20.16 12.10 -14.44
N LEU A 81 20.58 10.86 -14.23
CA LEU A 81 21.79 10.55 -13.46
C LEU A 81 23.03 10.58 -14.38
N PRO A 82 24.19 11.03 -13.88
CA PRO A 82 25.43 10.90 -14.63
C PRO A 82 25.72 9.41 -14.86
N LEU A 83 26.18 9.07 -16.06
CA LEU A 83 26.76 7.75 -16.31
C LEU A 83 28.00 7.62 -15.43
N ALA A 84 28.00 6.62 -14.53
CA ALA A 84 29.19 6.28 -13.77
C ALA A 84 30.32 5.91 -14.77
N ALA A 85 31.50 6.49 -14.58
CA ALA A 85 32.70 6.16 -15.34
C ALA A 85 33.26 4.81 -14.93
#